data_AF-A0A4Y8I031-F1
#
_entry.id   AF-A0A4Y8I031-F1
#
_cell.length_a   1.000
_cell.length_b   1.000
_cell.length_c   1.000
_cell.angle_alpha   90.00
_cell.angle_beta   90.00
_cell.angle_gamma   90.00
#
_symmetry.space_group_name_H-M   'P 1'
#
loop_
_entity.id
_entity.type
_entity.pdbx_description
1 polymer ?
#
loop_
_entity_poly.entity_id
_entity_poly.type
_entity_poly.pdbx_seq_one_letter_code
_entity_poly.pdbx_strand_id
1 'polypeptide(L)'
;MKMKNRIKNIFKKEEFQKFSHFEILFYIIIILFFLCVIFLFIRGIYPEKRDNKRIEDLAILEKALNAYYRDYGKYPEIKEWKCVEKDKMENGVFVQEIKNYILEIPEDPLFEINRPDSKFCYWYKTAKKNAEYKIYAVLEKAEEIYQVYSPEGKMIYTGQLGETIWFDHNWKFRKKMIIDHTKVINDLTDFSLLVYLKDEDLKENARRIGKDIIFVGSEGKKLKKDIENYDSLTGELFAWVKIPFLSSTQDTEIYIYYSNPKTIQVNDKDTWDENFLMIQHFEETSGDSLDSTSNNIDGKIQGNLKQGVEGKISRAYEFDGIDDFVALENSVLLSDLNNITIGIWVLPKQVQEDRGIIGWEGDQYSAWQIIIRKHDNVFRTSISGNSYQLYLKTPLQKDEWHYLTFVYNGEHLISYLDGKEKSIKDVPKGILTKRKGEFAEIGRYKGESWISSSGQVYKTYSFNGLIDQVEISNIARSWSWIKTRFDNQNNPSSFIRVNQQELY
;
A
#
# COMPACT_ATOMS: atom_id res chain seq x y z
N MET A 1 70.29 -42.52 12.04
CA MET A 1 70.94 -41.69 10.99
C MET A 1 70.55 -42.09 9.55
N LYS A 2 69.27 -42.43 9.28
CA LYS A 2 68.78 -42.75 7.91
C LYS A 2 67.43 -42.10 7.54
N MET A 3 66.78 -41.39 8.48
CA MET A 3 65.46 -40.79 8.26
C MET A 3 65.53 -39.27 7.97
N LYS A 4 66.60 -38.60 8.43
CA LYS A 4 66.85 -37.16 8.18
C LYS A 4 67.23 -36.86 6.71
N ASN A 5 67.65 -37.87 5.95
CA ASN A 5 68.01 -37.74 4.53
C ASN A 5 66.87 -38.04 3.55
N ARG A 6 65.71 -38.54 4.00
CA ARG A 6 64.55 -38.79 3.11
C ARG A 6 63.61 -37.59 2.98
N ILE A 7 63.59 -36.69 3.96
CA ILE A 7 62.75 -35.46 3.90
C ILE A 7 63.44 -34.34 3.08
N LYS A 8 64.77 -34.40 2.92
CA LYS A 8 65.52 -33.43 2.10
C LYS A 8 65.35 -33.61 0.58
N ASN A 9 64.77 -34.72 0.13
CA ASN A 9 64.61 -35.03 -1.30
C ASN A 9 63.18 -34.90 -1.84
N ILE A 10 62.19 -34.52 -1.01
CA ILE A 10 60.82 -34.25 -1.48
C ILE A 10 60.64 -32.76 -1.86
N PHE A 11 61.51 -31.88 -1.38
CA PHE A 11 61.55 -30.48 -1.78
C PHE A 11 62.76 -30.23 -2.69
N LYS A 12 62.74 -30.79 -3.90
CA LYS A 12 63.60 -30.28 -4.97
C LYS A 12 63.21 -28.83 -5.21
N LYS A 13 64.15 -27.93 -4.94
CA LYS A 13 64.02 -26.47 -5.00
C LYS A 13 63.95 -25.94 -6.44
N GLU A 14 63.42 -26.72 -7.39
CA GLU A 14 63.51 -26.46 -8.83
C GLU A 14 62.21 -26.71 -9.64
N GLU A 15 61.07 -27.03 -9.01
CA GLU A 15 59.77 -27.14 -9.72
C GLU A 15 58.80 -25.97 -9.49
N PHE A 16 59.24 -24.90 -8.83
CA PHE A 16 58.56 -23.59 -8.95
C PHE A 16 59.26 -22.77 -10.04
N GLN A 17 59.26 -23.30 -11.26
CA GLN A 17 59.52 -22.47 -12.45
C GLN A 17 58.35 -21.49 -12.58
N LYS A 18 58.57 -20.32 -11.98
CA LYS A 18 57.93 -19.01 -12.22
C LYS A 18 56.50 -19.11 -12.78
N PHE A 19 55.52 -19.32 -11.88
CA PHE A 19 54.21 -18.77 -12.16
C PHE A 19 54.39 -17.28 -12.49
N SER A 20 53.91 -16.86 -13.65
CA SER A 20 53.88 -15.44 -13.98
C SER A 20 53.05 -14.69 -12.93
N HIS A 21 53.30 -13.39 -12.75
CA HIS A 21 52.47 -12.57 -11.87
C HIS A 21 50.98 -12.70 -12.19
N PHE A 22 50.63 -12.97 -13.46
CA PHE A 22 49.26 -13.23 -13.92
C PHE A 22 48.70 -14.56 -13.43
N GLU A 23 49.48 -15.64 -13.44
CA GLU A 23 49.01 -16.96 -12.95
C GLU A 23 48.82 -16.94 -11.43
N ILE A 24 49.71 -16.29 -10.69
CA ILE A 24 49.55 -16.11 -9.24
C ILE A 24 48.27 -15.30 -8.96
N LEU A 25 48.05 -14.21 -9.69
CA LEU A 25 46.83 -13.39 -9.56
C LEU A 25 45.57 -14.21 -9.89
N PHE A 26 45.63 -15.03 -10.93
CA PHE A 26 44.52 -15.91 -11.33
C PHE A 26 44.18 -16.94 -10.25
N TYR A 27 45.17 -17.60 -9.65
CA TYR A 27 44.94 -18.51 -8.52
C TYR A 27 44.39 -17.79 -7.29
N ILE A 28 44.88 -16.58 -6.98
CA ILE A 28 44.33 -15.76 -5.89
C ILE A 28 42.86 -15.43 -6.14
N ILE A 29 42.49 -15.04 -7.36
CA ILE A 29 41.10 -14.74 -7.73
C ILE A 29 40.23 -15.98 -7.59
N ILE A 30 40.69 -17.15 -8.05
CA ILE A 30 39.96 -18.41 -7.90
C ILE A 30 39.76 -18.75 -6.42
N ILE A 31 40.81 -18.64 -5.60
CA ILE A 31 40.71 -18.90 -4.16
C ILE A 31 39.74 -17.92 -3.50
N LEU A 32 39.81 -16.62 -3.82
CA LEU A 32 38.89 -15.61 -3.32
C LEU A 32 37.45 -15.87 -3.78
N PHE A 33 37.24 -16.33 -5.01
CA PHE A 33 35.94 -16.73 -5.52
C PHE A 33 35.38 -17.92 -4.74
N PHE A 34 36.16 -18.99 -4.55
CA PHE A 34 35.74 -20.14 -3.76
C PHE A 34 35.50 -19.78 -2.29
N LEU A 35 36.34 -18.92 -1.69
CA LEU A 35 36.12 -18.41 -0.33
C LEU A 35 34.83 -17.58 -0.26
N CYS A 36 34.54 -16.76 -1.27
CA CYS A 36 33.31 -15.97 -1.35
C CYS A 36 32.08 -16.88 -1.52
N VAL A 37 32.16 -17.90 -2.38
CA VAL A 37 31.08 -18.90 -2.54
C VAL A 37 30.87 -19.65 -1.24
N ILE A 38 31.92 -20.17 -0.60
CA ILE A 38 31.85 -20.83 0.71
C ILE A 38 31.24 -19.89 1.74
N PHE A 39 31.62 -18.61 1.74
CA PHE A 39 31.09 -17.59 2.64
C PHE A 39 29.59 -17.30 2.40
N LEU A 40 29.15 -17.24 1.13
CA LEU A 40 27.74 -17.12 0.77
C LEU A 40 26.94 -18.36 1.17
N PHE A 41 27.51 -19.55 1.03
CA PHE A 41 26.89 -20.80 1.48
C PHE A 41 26.73 -20.82 3.01
N ILE A 42 27.78 -20.44 3.75
CA ILE A 42 27.77 -20.38 5.22
C ILE A 42 26.77 -19.32 5.74
N ARG A 43 26.68 -18.15 5.08
CA ARG A 43 25.79 -17.06 5.52
C ARG A 43 24.34 -17.16 5.04
N GLY A 44 24.07 -17.92 3.97
CA GLY A 44 22.74 -17.96 3.35
C GLY A 44 22.00 -19.29 3.51
N ILE A 45 22.54 -20.36 2.92
CA ILE A 45 21.80 -21.63 2.69
C ILE A 45 21.74 -22.49 3.96
N TYR A 46 22.83 -22.55 4.73
CA TYR A 46 22.87 -23.38 5.94
C TYR A 46 21.93 -22.87 7.05
N PRO A 47 21.89 -21.57 7.38
CA PRO A 47 20.90 -21.01 8.30
C PRO A 47 19.45 -21.28 7.85
N GLU A 48 19.14 -21.10 6.56
CA GLU A 48 17.80 -21.33 6.02
C GLU A 48 17.31 -22.78 6.17
N LYS A 49 18.19 -23.75 5.88
CA LYS A 49 17.85 -25.17 6.07
C LYS A 49 17.60 -25.51 7.54
N ARG A 50 18.37 -24.91 8.45
CA ARG A 50 18.15 -25.10 9.89
C ARG A 50 16.84 -24.44 10.34
N ASP A 51 16.50 -23.28 9.82
CA ASP A 51 15.24 -22.60 10.14
C ASP A 51 14.01 -23.39 9.69
N ASN A 52 14.03 -23.91 8.46
CA ASN A 52 12.97 -24.81 7.98
C ASN A 52 12.86 -26.06 8.86
N LYS A 53 14.00 -26.63 9.28
CA LYS A 53 14.02 -27.79 10.17
C LYS A 53 13.45 -27.47 11.56
N ARG A 54 13.75 -26.29 12.13
CA ARG A 54 13.18 -25.82 13.40
C ARG A 54 11.66 -25.71 13.35
N ILE A 55 11.13 -25.21 12.23
CA ILE A 55 9.68 -25.11 12.01
C ILE A 55 9.05 -26.51 11.95
N GLU A 56 9.66 -27.43 11.21
CA GLU A 56 9.20 -28.84 11.15
C GLU A 56 9.23 -29.50 12.53
N ASP A 57 10.28 -29.26 13.32
CA ASP A 57 10.46 -29.83 14.65
C ASP A 57 9.43 -29.31 15.67
N LEU A 58 9.09 -28.03 15.60
CA LEU A 58 8.01 -27.47 16.41
C LEU A 58 6.65 -28.09 16.05
N ALA A 59 6.40 -28.40 14.78
CA ALA A 59 5.20 -29.11 14.36
C ALA A 59 5.14 -30.56 14.88
N ILE A 60 6.30 -31.22 15.07
CA ILE A 60 6.37 -32.55 15.71
C ILE A 60 6.03 -32.43 17.20
N LEU A 61 6.61 -31.46 17.91
CA LEU A 61 6.33 -31.21 19.32
C LEU A 61 4.85 -30.87 19.55
N GLU A 62 4.27 -30.03 18.70
CA GLU A 62 2.83 -29.73 18.70
C GLU A 62 1.99 -31.00 18.62
N LYS A 63 2.27 -31.89 17.64
CA LYS A 63 1.49 -33.12 17.47
C LYS A 63 1.53 -34.00 18.71
N ALA A 64 2.69 -34.10 19.35
CA ALA A 64 2.87 -34.84 20.59
C ALA A 64 2.07 -34.22 21.75
N LEU A 65 2.13 -32.89 21.90
CA LEU A 65 1.39 -32.14 22.92
C LEU A 65 -0.13 -32.27 22.75
N ASN A 66 -0.62 -32.20 21.52
CA ASN A 66 -2.03 -32.37 21.21
C ASN A 66 -2.50 -33.81 21.49
N ALA A 67 -1.66 -34.81 21.21
CA ALA A 67 -1.96 -36.19 21.56
C ALA A 67 -2.02 -36.39 23.09
N TYR A 68 -1.06 -35.82 23.83
CA TYR A 68 -1.06 -35.81 25.28
C TYR A 68 -2.33 -35.14 25.85
N TYR A 69 -2.71 -33.97 25.33
CA TYR A 69 -3.90 -33.26 25.80
C TYR A 69 -5.20 -34.06 25.60
N ARG A 70 -5.32 -34.84 24.51
CA ARG A 70 -6.50 -35.69 24.29
C ARG A 70 -6.67 -36.75 25.38
N ASP A 71 -5.57 -37.25 25.94
CA ASP A 71 -5.61 -38.30 26.95
C ASP A 71 -5.78 -37.73 28.37
N TYR A 72 -5.24 -36.54 28.64
CA TYR A 72 -5.17 -35.98 30.00
C TYR A 72 -6.02 -34.72 30.23
N GLY A 73 -6.55 -34.09 29.19
CA GLY A 73 -7.31 -32.84 29.26
C GLY A 73 -6.52 -31.62 29.73
N LYS A 74 -5.18 -31.71 29.74
CA LYS A 74 -4.23 -30.67 30.14
C LYS A 74 -2.88 -30.90 29.47
N TYR A 75 -2.03 -29.88 29.41
CA TYR A 75 -0.64 -29.99 28.96
C TYR A 75 0.35 -30.21 30.12
N PRO A 76 1.55 -30.76 29.88
CA PRO A 76 2.57 -30.96 30.91
C PRO A 76 2.88 -29.68 31.66
N GLU A 77 2.97 -29.69 32.99
CA GLU A 77 3.10 -28.45 33.77
C GLU A 77 4.55 -27.96 33.84
N ILE A 78 4.82 -26.86 33.15
CA ILE A 78 6.10 -26.16 33.16
C ILE A 78 5.82 -24.66 33.27
N LYS A 79 6.11 -24.07 34.44
CA LYS A 79 5.73 -22.68 34.77
C LYS A 79 6.61 -21.64 34.10
N GLU A 80 7.91 -21.92 34.03
CA GLU A 80 8.91 -21.06 33.40
C GLU A 80 9.39 -21.70 32.10
N TRP A 81 9.87 -20.87 31.16
CA TRP A 81 10.44 -21.37 29.92
C TRP A 81 11.52 -22.43 30.18
N LYS A 82 11.28 -23.64 29.67
CA LYS A 82 12.21 -24.77 29.77
C LYS A 82 12.70 -25.14 28.38
N CYS A 83 14.02 -25.19 28.25
CA CYS A 83 14.69 -25.75 27.08
C CYS A 83 14.47 -27.27 27.06
N VAL A 84 13.84 -27.77 25.99
CA VAL A 84 13.37 -29.17 25.84
C VAL A 84 14.56 -30.13 25.76
N GLU A 85 15.61 -29.77 25.03
CA GLU A 85 16.83 -30.56 24.90
C GLU A 85 17.53 -30.71 26.27
N LYS A 86 17.54 -29.64 27.07
CA LYS A 86 18.07 -29.71 28.44
C LYS A 86 17.20 -30.56 29.36
N ASP A 87 15.87 -30.45 29.23
CA ASP A 87 14.93 -31.31 29.95
C ASP A 87 15.13 -32.79 29.58
N LYS A 88 15.38 -33.12 28.30
CA LYS A 88 15.71 -34.48 27.83
C LYS A 88 16.94 -35.05 28.54
N MET A 89 18.01 -34.27 28.61
CA MET A 89 19.27 -34.68 29.25
C MET A 89 19.13 -34.88 30.76
N GLU A 90 18.32 -34.04 31.40
CA GLU A 90 18.02 -34.12 32.84
C GLU A 90 16.97 -35.20 33.17
N ASN A 91 16.41 -35.88 32.14
CA ASN A 91 15.23 -36.73 32.25
C ASN A 91 14.11 -36.01 33.02
N GLY A 92 13.89 -34.75 32.66
CA GLY A 92 13.00 -33.82 33.32
C GLY A 92 11.52 -34.10 33.08
N VAL A 93 10.69 -33.28 33.72
CA VAL A 93 9.25 -33.52 33.80
C VAL A 93 8.61 -33.52 32.41
N PHE A 94 8.96 -32.55 31.56
CA PHE A 94 8.36 -32.40 30.24
C PHE A 94 8.62 -33.64 29.36
N VAL A 95 9.87 -34.10 29.29
CA VAL A 95 10.24 -35.24 28.45
C VAL A 95 9.66 -36.55 28.98
N GLN A 96 9.61 -36.74 30.31
CA GLN A 96 8.90 -37.89 30.89
C GLN A 96 7.41 -37.88 30.53
N GLU A 97 6.83 -36.69 30.53
CA GLU A 97 5.54 -36.27 29.99
C GLU A 97 5.18 -36.89 28.64
N ILE A 98 5.99 -36.49 27.66
CA ILE A 98 5.66 -36.60 26.24
C ILE A 98 6.29 -37.80 25.54
N LYS A 99 7.19 -38.55 26.20
CA LYS A 99 7.99 -39.64 25.58
C LYS A 99 7.18 -40.73 24.86
N ASN A 100 5.92 -40.94 25.24
CA ASN A 100 5.06 -41.94 24.60
C ASN A 100 4.27 -41.36 23.40
N TYR A 101 4.30 -40.04 23.24
CA TYR A 101 3.56 -39.29 22.22
C TYR A 101 4.45 -38.78 21.08
N ILE A 102 5.77 -38.95 21.22
CA ILE A 102 6.76 -38.52 20.26
C ILE A 102 7.79 -39.64 20.05
N LEU A 103 8.16 -39.90 18.79
CA LEU A 103 9.15 -40.92 18.47
C LEU A 103 10.56 -40.52 18.92
N GLU A 104 10.91 -39.25 18.72
CA GLU A 104 12.19 -38.68 19.08
C GLU A 104 12.01 -37.20 19.41
N ILE A 105 12.62 -36.76 20.52
CA ILE A 105 12.64 -35.35 20.91
C ILE A 105 13.57 -34.60 19.95
N PRO A 106 13.09 -33.55 19.25
CA PRO A 106 13.91 -32.74 18.36
C PRO A 106 15.11 -32.12 19.05
N GLU A 107 16.22 -31.98 18.31
CA GLU A 107 17.46 -31.38 18.80
C GLU A 107 17.97 -30.36 17.78
N ASP A 108 18.18 -29.12 18.23
CA ASP A 108 18.82 -28.11 17.39
C ASP A 108 20.31 -28.42 17.21
N PRO A 109 20.85 -28.48 15.97
CA PRO A 109 22.26 -28.77 15.73
C PRO A 109 23.22 -27.70 16.27
N LEU A 110 22.72 -26.51 16.63
CA LEU A 110 23.48 -25.43 17.26
C LEU A 110 23.26 -25.34 18.78
N PHE A 111 22.54 -26.28 19.38
CA PHE A 111 22.38 -26.34 20.83
C PHE A 111 23.69 -26.72 21.53
N GLU A 112 24.14 -25.90 22.48
CA GLU A 112 25.37 -26.14 23.25
C GLU A 112 25.07 -26.39 24.74
N ILE A 113 25.30 -27.63 25.20
CA ILE A 113 24.96 -28.10 26.56
C ILE A 113 25.61 -27.28 27.70
N ASN A 114 26.84 -26.83 27.50
CA ASN A 114 27.62 -26.12 28.52
C ASN A 114 27.38 -24.61 28.51
N ARG A 115 26.49 -24.12 27.65
CA ARG A 115 26.17 -22.70 27.51
C ARG A 115 24.78 -22.43 28.07
N PRO A 116 24.66 -21.88 29.30
CA PRO A 116 23.35 -21.59 29.90
C PRO A 116 22.50 -20.64 29.05
N ASP A 117 23.13 -19.85 28.17
CA ASP A 117 22.50 -18.89 27.27
C ASP A 117 22.40 -19.38 25.81
N SER A 118 22.40 -20.70 25.56
CA SER A 118 22.21 -21.23 24.20
C SER A 118 20.85 -20.83 23.66
N LYS A 119 20.83 -19.78 22.83
CA LYS A 119 19.60 -19.27 22.19
C LYS A 119 18.93 -20.29 21.26
N PHE A 120 19.73 -21.18 20.68
CA PHE A 120 19.25 -22.28 19.83
C PHE A 120 18.91 -23.47 20.71
N CYS A 121 17.65 -23.55 21.11
CA CYS A 121 17.01 -24.66 21.81
C CYS A 121 15.51 -24.61 21.45
N TYR A 122 14.80 -25.73 21.52
CA TYR A 122 13.33 -25.73 21.54
C TYR A 122 12.84 -25.41 22.95
N TRP A 123 11.95 -24.43 23.05
CA TRP A 123 11.45 -23.96 24.34
C TRP A 123 10.01 -24.37 24.53
N TYR A 124 9.66 -24.75 25.75
CA TYR A 124 8.29 -25.08 26.14
C TYR A 124 7.92 -24.36 27.44
N LYS A 125 6.65 -23.92 27.51
CA LYS A 125 5.99 -23.61 28.78
C LYS A 125 4.49 -23.80 28.68
N THR A 126 3.88 -23.87 29.85
CA THR A 126 2.44 -24.04 30.01
C THR A 126 1.77 -22.72 30.36
N ALA A 127 0.53 -22.55 29.93
CA ALA A 127 -0.28 -21.36 30.15
C ALA A 127 -1.70 -21.71 30.63
N LYS A 128 -2.43 -20.69 31.13
CA LYS A 128 -3.85 -20.75 31.52
C LYS A 128 -4.22 -22.00 32.33
N LYS A 129 -3.52 -22.24 33.44
CA LYS A 129 -3.73 -23.40 34.34
C LYS A 129 -3.65 -24.75 33.60
N ASN A 130 -2.66 -24.91 32.72
CA ASN A 130 -2.40 -26.12 31.95
C ASN A 130 -3.42 -26.41 30.83
N ALA A 131 -4.25 -25.44 30.48
CA ALA A 131 -5.16 -25.55 29.34
C ALA A 131 -4.52 -25.17 28.00
N GLU A 132 -3.35 -24.51 28.01
CA GLU A 132 -2.68 -24.01 26.80
C GLU A 132 -1.15 -24.21 26.91
N TYR A 133 -0.43 -24.33 25.80
CA TYR A 133 1.03 -24.40 25.74
C TYR A 133 1.62 -23.37 24.80
N LYS A 134 2.84 -22.92 25.08
CA LYS A 134 3.69 -22.17 24.16
C LYS A 134 4.95 -22.97 23.86
N ILE A 135 5.29 -23.10 22.58
CA ILE A 135 6.59 -23.60 22.13
C ILE A 135 7.26 -22.62 21.17
N TYR A 136 8.59 -22.53 21.17
CA TYR A 136 9.30 -21.76 20.16
C TYR A 136 10.70 -22.26 19.86
N ALA A 137 11.26 -21.79 18.75
CA ALA A 137 12.67 -21.90 18.39
C ALA A 137 13.17 -20.54 17.86
N VAL A 138 14.45 -20.26 18.04
CA VAL A 138 15.10 -19.08 17.46
C VAL A 138 15.58 -19.41 16.06
N LEU A 139 15.10 -18.68 15.06
CA LEU A 139 15.54 -18.75 13.67
C LEU A 139 16.85 -17.97 13.49
N GLU A 140 17.78 -18.55 12.76
CA GLU A 140 19.12 -18.01 12.57
C GLU A 140 19.20 -17.04 11.39
N LYS A 141 18.55 -17.35 10.25
CA LYS A 141 18.57 -16.49 9.06
C LYS A 141 17.64 -15.30 9.21
N ALA A 142 16.44 -15.56 9.73
CA ALA A 142 15.43 -14.53 9.94
C ALA A 142 15.69 -13.69 11.21
N GLU A 143 16.65 -14.11 12.05
CA GLU A 143 16.98 -13.47 13.33
C GLU A 143 15.76 -13.28 14.25
N GLU A 144 14.76 -14.16 14.13
CA GLU A 144 13.47 -14.05 14.81
C GLU A 144 13.11 -15.32 15.59
N ILE A 145 11.99 -15.28 16.30
CA ILE A 145 11.46 -16.44 17.02
C ILE A 145 10.26 -17.00 16.25
N TYR A 146 10.29 -18.29 15.96
CA TYR A 146 9.11 -19.00 15.47
C TYR A 146 8.39 -19.62 16.66
N GLN A 147 7.22 -19.07 17.03
CA GLN A 147 6.43 -19.54 18.17
C GLN A 147 5.09 -20.15 17.72
N VAL A 148 4.73 -21.25 18.38
CA VAL A 148 3.41 -21.88 18.28
C VAL A 148 2.74 -21.79 19.66
N TYR A 149 1.50 -21.30 19.68
CA TYR A 149 0.68 -21.20 20.89
C TYR A 149 -0.71 -21.81 20.67
N SER A 150 -1.27 -22.43 21.70
CA SER A 150 -2.58 -23.11 21.63
C SER A 150 -3.70 -22.40 22.42
N PRO A 151 -4.19 -21.22 22.02
CA PRO A 151 -5.33 -20.59 22.71
C PRO A 151 -6.64 -21.33 22.43
N GLU A 152 -7.35 -21.75 23.48
CA GLU A 152 -8.73 -22.32 23.38
C GLU A 152 -8.87 -23.52 22.41
N GLY A 153 -7.78 -24.24 22.12
CA GLY A 153 -7.77 -25.35 21.16
C GLY A 153 -7.76 -24.95 19.68
N LYS A 154 -7.51 -23.67 19.34
CA LYS A 154 -7.31 -23.19 17.97
C LYS A 154 -5.91 -22.60 17.78
N MET A 155 -5.36 -22.79 16.58
CA MET A 155 -3.95 -22.53 16.25
C MET A 155 -3.70 -21.06 15.87
N ILE A 156 -2.60 -20.47 16.38
CA ILE A 156 -2.06 -19.20 15.86
C ILE A 156 -0.53 -19.36 15.72
N TYR A 157 -0.02 -19.12 14.51
CA TYR A 157 1.42 -19.02 14.22
C TYR A 157 1.87 -17.57 14.45
N THR A 158 2.81 -17.33 15.37
CA THR A 158 3.40 -15.98 15.54
C THR A 158 4.91 -16.08 15.38
N GLY A 159 5.39 -15.74 14.20
CA GLY A 159 6.81 -15.73 13.86
C GLY A 159 7.52 -14.42 14.20
N GLN A 160 7.42 -13.89 15.43
CA GLN A 160 8.35 -12.83 15.90
C GLN A 160 8.23 -12.56 17.41
N LEU A 161 9.39 -12.45 18.09
CA LEU A 161 9.55 -11.63 19.30
C LEU A 161 10.40 -10.41 18.91
N GLY A 162 9.74 -9.61 18.08
CA GLY A 162 10.06 -8.27 17.66
C GLY A 162 8.71 -7.69 17.26
N GLU A 163 7.77 -7.69 18.21
CA GLU A 163 6.45 -7.15 17.97
C GLU A 163 6.60 -5.76 17.38
N THR A 164 6.05 -5.56 16.18
CA THR A 164 5.11 -4.45 16.05
C THR A 164 4.12 -4.58 17.19
N ILE A 165 4.41 -3.87 18.28
CA ILE A 165 3.59 -3.83 19.50
C ILE A 165 2.17 -3.76 19.03
N TRP A 166 1.36 -4.74 19.43
CA TRP A 166 -0.05 -4.75 19.09
C TRP A 166 -0.62 -3.37 19.44
N PHE A 167 -1.12 -2.65 18.44
CA PHE A 167 -1.33 -1.21 18.56
C PHE A 167 -2.07 -0.82 19.84
N ASP A 168 -3.14 -1.56 20.14
CA ASP A 168 -3.89 -1.46 21.38
C ASP A 168 -4.72 -2.74 21.58
N HIS A 169 -4.71 -3.29 22.80
CA HIS A 169 -5.32 -4.58 23.16
C HIS A 169 -6.86 -4.63 23.05
N ASN A 170 -7.53 -3.49 22.85
CA ASN A 170 -8.97 -3.44 22.56
C ASN A 170 -9.28 -3.78 21.09
N TRP A 171 -8.28 -3.80 20.20
CA TRP A 171 -8.42 -4.28 18.83
C TRP A 171 -8.19 -5.79 18.82
N LYS A 172 -9.19 -6.56 18.40
CA LYS A 172 -9.09 -8.03 18.48
C LYS A 172 -8.35 -8.64 17.31
N PHE A 173 -8.47 -8.04 16.13
CA PHE A 173 -7.93 -8.62 14.91
C PHE A 173 -7.05 -7.62 14.18
N ARG A 174 -6.02 -8.15 13.50
CA ARG A 174 -5.26 -7.41 12.50
C ARG A 174 -4.88 -8.30 11.32
N LYS A 175 -4.58 -7.67 10.18
CA LYS A 175 -3.92 -8.33 9.05
C LYS A 175 -2.71 -7.51 8.63
N LYS A 176 -1.59 -8.17 8.39
CA LYS A 176 -0.42 -7.53 7.76
C LYS A 176 -0.69 -7.30 6.28
N MET A 177 -0.37 -6.12 5.80
CA MET A 177 -0.44 -5.72 4.39
C MET A 177 0.93 -5.30 3.92
N ILE A 178 1.35 -5.85 2.79
CA ILE A 178 2.64 -5.60 2.16
C ILE A 178 2.38 -4.86 0.86
N ILE A 179 2.85 -3.61 0.79
CA ILE A 179 2.77 -2.77 -0.40
C ILE A 179 4.00 -3.05 -1.26
N ASP A 180 3.76 -3.50 -2.49
CA ASP A 180 4.79 -3.92 -3.45
C ASP A 180 5.56 -2.70 -4.01
N HIS A 181 6.85 -2.61 -3.67
CA HIS A 181 7.70 -1.49 -4.12
C HIS A 181 7.87 -1.43 -5.64
N THR A 182 7.70 -2.54 -6.35
CA THR A 182 7.83 -2.58 -7.82
C THR A 182 6.73 -1.81 -8.52
N LYS A 183 5.67 -1.44 -7.79
CA LYS A 183 4.59 -0.55 -8.26
C LYS A 183 4.89 0.94 -8.05
N VAL A 184 6.02 1.26 -7.44
CA VAL A 184 6.39 2.61 -7.03
C VAL A 184 7.64 3.04 -7.80
N ILE A 185 7.51 4.07 -8.65
CA ILE A 185 8.60 4.46 -9.57
C ILE A 185 9.77 5.15 -8.85
N ASN A 186 9.47 6.01 -7.89
CA ASN A 186 10.44 6.74 -7.07
C ASN A 186 9.91 6.79 -5.65
N ASP A 187 10.80 6.94 -4.66
CA ASP A 187 10.39 7.13 -3.26
C ASP A 187 9.43 8.31 -3.13
N LEU A 188 8.30 8.09 -2.43
CA LEU A 188 7.27 9.09 -2.18
C LEU A 188 7.11 9.30 -0.67
N THR A 189 6.89 10.54 -0.26
CA THR A 189 6.58 10.91 1.12
C THR A 189 5.13 11.33 1.23
N ASP A 190 4.51 11.04 2.38
CA ASP A 190 3.13 11.45 2.69
C ASP A 190 2.13 11.08 1.59
N PHE A 191 2.31 9.91 0.97
CA PHE A 191 1.51 9.46 -0.16
C PHE A 191 0.22 8.80 0.33
N SER A 192 -0.94 9.35 -0.03
CA SER A 192 -2.24 8.72 0.23
C SER A 192 -2.43 7.55 -0.75
N LEU A 193 -2.31 6.31 -0.25
CA LEU A 193 -2.49 5.08 -1.04
C LEU A 193 -3.95 4.63 -0.95
N LEU A 194 -4.57 4.30 -2.09
CA LEU A 194 -5.87 3.60 -2.13
C LEU A 194 -5.67 2.12 -1.79
N VAL A 195 -6.32 1.70 -0.73
CA VAL A 195 -6.48 0.32 -0.30
C VAL A 195 -7.87 -0.14 -0.72
N TYR A 196 -7.93 -1.13 -1.62
CA TYR A 196 -9.16 -1.86 -1.95
C TYR A 196 -9.06 -3.29 -1.44
N LEU A 197 -10.05 -3.72 -0.67
CA LEU A 197 -10.17 -5.09 -0.18
C LEU A 197 -11.58 -5.61 -0.42
N LYS A 198 -11.69 -6.90 -0.70
CA LYS A 198 -12.94 -7.66 -0.58
C LYS A 198 -12.63 -8.89 0.27
N ASP A 199 -12.92 -8.79 1.56
CA ASP A 199 -12.32 -9.65 2.58
C ASP A 199 -13.36 -10.24 3.53
N GLU A 200 -13.42 -11.57 3.59
CA GLU A 200 -14.40 -12.29 4.43
C GLU A 200 -14.14 -12.07 5.93
N ASP A 201 -12.89 -11.88 6.35
CA ASP A 201 -12.58 -11.63 7.77
C ASP A 201 -13.13 -10.26 8.21
N LEU A 202 -13.01 -9.23 7.35
CA LEU A 202 -13.63 -7.92 7.61
C LEU A 202 -15.15 -8.02 7.68
N LYS A 203 -15.77 -8.68 6.69
CA LYS A 203 -17.21 -8.93 6.65
C LYS A 203 -17.73 -9.57 7.95
N GLU A 204 -17.02 -10.56 8.47
CA GLU A 204 -17.44 -11.27 9.68
C GLU A 204 -17.19 -10.47 10.97
N ASN A 205 -16.09 -9.70 11.05
CA ASN A 205 -15.56 -9.22 12.33
C ASN A 205 -15.52 -7.70 12.50
N ALA A 206 -15.54 -6.92 11.42
CA ALA A 206 -15.57 -5.45 11.50
C ALA A 206 -17.01 -4.93 11.64
N ARG A 207 -17.18 -3.81 12.34
CA ARG A 207 -18.50 -3.22 12.61
C ARG A 207 -19.07 -2.54 11.38
N ARG A 208 -20.40 -2.37 11.38
CA ARG A 208 -21.14 -1.62 10.35
C ARG A 208 -20.50 -0.25 10.12
N ILE A 209 -20.33 0.10 8.84
CA ILE A 209 -19.75 1.39 8.38
C ILE A 209 -18.25 1.54 8.73
N GLY A 210 -17.56 0.48 9.16
CA GLY A 210 -16.08 0.45 9.22
C GLY A 210 -15.49 1.41 10.26
N LYS A 211 -16.28 1.86 11.25
CA LYS A 211 -15.84 2.80 12.30
C LYS A 211 -14.79 2.23 13.23
N ASP A 212 -14.64 0.92 13.22
CA ASP A 212 -13.58 0.16 13.88
C ASP A 212 -12.62 -0.46 12.86
N ILE A 213 -12.31 0.24 11.78
CA ILE A 213 -11.20 -0.12 10.89
C ILE A 213 -10.16 0.99 11.00
N ILE A 214 -8.92 0.65 11.38
CA ILE A 214 -7.77 1.56 11.36
C ILE A 214 -6.58 0.93 10.65
N PHE A 215 -5.62 1.77 10.30
CA PHE A 215 -4.35 1.36 9.72
C PHE A 215 -3.21 1.78 10.65
N VAL A 216 -2.18 0.95 10.74
CA VAL A 216 -1.03 1.15 11.63
C VAL A 216 0.23 0.80 10.85
N GLY A 217 1.25 1.66 10.93
CA GLY A 217 2.56 1.41 10.31
C GLY A 217 3.35 0.32 11.03
N SER A 218 4.39 -0.18 10.37
CA SER A 218 5.36 -1.14 10.95
C SER A 218 6.08 -0.66 12.22
N GLU A 219 5.97 0.61 12.56
CA GLU A 219 6.50 1.22 13.78
C GLU A 219 5.46 1.32 14.91
N GLY A 220 4.27 0.75 14.72
CA GLY A 220 3.18 0.76 15.72
C GLY A 220 2.42 2.08 15.82
N LYS A 221 2.61 3.00 14.88
CA LYS A 221 1.89 4.29 14.83
C LYS A 221 0.63 4.19 13.98
N LYS A 222 -0.48 4.72 14.49
CA LYS A 222 -1.72 4.83 13.71
C LYS A 222 -1.49 5.75 12.50
N LEU A 223 -1.86 5.26 11.33
CA LEU A 223 -1.83 6.02 10.07
C LEU A 223 -3.14 6.78 9.89
N LYS A 224 -3.06 7.90 9.16
CA LYS A 224 -4.24 8.68 8.78
C LYS A 224 -4.98 7.98 7.66
N LYS A 225 -6.30 7.99 7.75
CA LYS A 225 -7.14 7.31 6.78
C LYS A 225 -8.41 8.07 6.46
N ASP A 226 -8.92 7.78 5.26
CA ASP A 226 -10.23 8.21 4.80
C ASP A 226 -10.94 7.01 4.18
N ILE A 227 -11.97 6.50 4.86
CA ILE A 227 -12.80 5.40 4.34
C ILE A 227 -13.93 6.01 3.53
N GLU A 228 -13.83 5.83 2.22
CA GLU A 228 -14.81 6.25 1.22
C GLU A 228 -16.01 5.29 1.20
N ASN A 229 -15.77 3.98 1.31
CA ASN A 229 -16.84 3.00 1.44
C ASN A 229 -16.42 1.75 2.21
N TYR A 230 -17.32 1.24 3.04
CA TYR A 230 -17.22 -0.10 3.62
C TYR A 230 -18.58 -0.79 3.67
N ASP A 231 -18.71 -1.88 2.93
CA ASP A 231 -19.88 -2.74 2.94
C ASP A 231 -19.66 -3.96 3.85
N SER A 232 -20.25 -3.90 5.04
CA SER A 232 -20.18 -4.98 6.03
C SER A 232 -20.84 -6.29 5.58
N LEU A 233 -21.66 -6.29 4.53
CA LEU A 233 -22.30 -7.52 4.02
C LEU A 233 -21.39 -8.29 3.08
N THR A 234 -20.51 -7.58 2.36
CA THR A 234 -19.62 -8.16 1.35
C THR A 234 -18.15 -8.15 1.76
N GLY A 235 -17.78 -7.38 2.79
CA GLY A 235 -16.39 -7.16 3.19
C GLY A 235 -15.63 -6.25 2.24
N GLU A 236 -16.33 -5.52 1.37
CA GLU A 236 -15.73 -4.60 0.42
C GLU A 236 -15.36 -3.28 1.11
N LEU A 237 -14.10 -2.88 0.96
CA LEU A 237 -13.52 -1.68 1.57
C LEU A 237 -12.78 -0.86 0.51
N PHE A 238 -13.10 0.42 0.43
CA PHE A 238 -12.31 1.46 -0.24
C PHE A 238 -11.82 2.44 0.83
N ALA A 239 -10.50 2.48 1.04
CA ALA A 239 -9.90 3.35 2.03
C ALA A 239 -8.61 3.99 1.51
N TRP A 240 -8.48 5.30 1.67
CA TRP A 240 -7.25 6.03 1.47
C TRP A 240 -6.43 6.00 2.75
N VAL A 241 -5.15 5.67 2.66
CA VAL A 241 -4.25 5.59 3.81
C VAL A 241 -2.99 6.40 3.54
N LYS A 242 -2.68 7.36 4.41
CA LYS A 242 -1.46 8.17 4.28
C LYS A 242 -0.26 7.34 4.70
N ILE A 243 0.59 7.02 3.72
CA ILE A 243 1.85 6.32 3.90
C ILE A 243 2.97 7.36 4.05
N PRO A 244 3.61 7.50 5.24
CA PRO A 244 4.61 8.54 5.47
C PRO A 244 5.82 8.43 4.53
N PHE A 245 6.22 7.20 4.22
CA PHE A 245 7.29 6.90 3.27
C PHE A 245 6.95 5.63 2.50
N LEU A 246 6.85 5.74 1.18
CA LEU A 246 6.59 4.66 0.26
C LEU A 246 7.82 4.46 -0.61
N SER A 247 8.54 3.35 -0.39
CA SER A 247 9.81 3.10 -1.07
C SER A 247 9.61 2.49 -2.47
N SER A 248 10.52 2.85 -3.37
CA SER A 248 10.70 2.26 -4.70
C SER A 248 11.68 1.09 -4.73
N THR A 249 12.27 0.71 -3.58
CA THR A 249 13.30 -0.35 -3.51
C THR A 249 13.02 -1.43 -2.47
N GLN A 250 12.08 -1.20 -1.56
CA GLN A 250 11.72 -2.13 -0.50
C GLN A 250 10.21 -2.11 -0.25
N ASP A 251 9.62 -3.28 -0.07
CA ASP A 251 8.20 -3.39 0.25
C ASP A 251 7.88 -2.63 1.54
N THR A 252 6.72 -1.96 1.57
CA THR A 252 6.27 -1.19 2.73
C THR A 252 5.24 -2.01 3.51
N GLU A 253 5.46 -2.17 4.80
CA GLU A 253 4.58 -2.97 5.67
C GLU A 253 3.67 -2.07 6.51
N ILE A 254 2.37 -2.35 6.44
CA ILE A 254 1.35 -1.73 7.30
C ILE A 254 0.38 -2.81 7.79
N TYR A 255 -0.49 -2.46 8.73
CA TYR A 255 -1.46 -3.37 9.32
C TYR A 255 -2.84 -2.73 9.28
N ILE A 256 -3.86 -3.50 8.91
CA ILE A 256 -5.26 -3.16 9.14
C ILE A 256 -5.70 -3.79 10.45
N TYR A 257 -6.30 -3.02 11.37
CA TYR A 257 -6.86 -3.50 12.63
C TYR A 257 -8.38 -3.31 12.65
N TYR A 258 -9.10 -4.26 13.25
CA TYR A 258 -10.55 -4.21 13.38
C TYR A 258 -11.13 -4.93 14.61
N SER A 259 -12.46 -4.82 14.78
CA SER A 259 -13.23 -5.42 15.87
C SER A 259 -12.98 -4.81 17.25
N ASN A 260 -12.88 -3.48 17.31
CA ASN A 260 -12.86 -2.72 18.56
C ASN A 260 -14.26 -2.15 18.84
N PRO A 261 -15.02 -2.69 19.82
CA PRO A 261 -16.40 -2.25 20.08
C PRO A 261 -16.49 -0.86 20.74
N LYS A 262 -15.41 -0.35 21.32
CA LYS A 262 -15.38 0.94 22.02
C LYS A 262 -15.05 2.12 21.11
N THR A 263 -14.49 1.85 19.94
CA THR A 263 -13.99 2.89 19.05
C THR A 263 -15.12 3.49 18.20
N ILE A 264 -15.00 4.78 17.90
CA ILE A 264 -15.87 5.52 16.97
C ILE A 264 -14.93 6.38 16.13
N GLN A 265 -14.14 5.75 15.26
CA GLN A 265 -13.25 6.50 14.38
C GLN A 265 -14.07 7.20 13.30
N VAL A 266 -13.62 8.40 12.96
CA VAL A 266 -14.05 9.16 11.79
C VAL A 266 -12.85 9.29 10.86
N ASN A 267 -13.11 9.72 9.62
CA ASN A 267 -12.05 9.95 8.65
C ASN A 267 -11.18 11.14 9.07
N ASP A 268 -9.87 11.01 8.83
CA ASP A 268 -8.84 11.96 9.18
C ASP A 268 -8.68 12.96 8.02
N LYS A 269 -9.01 14.25 8.20
CA LYS A 269 -8.86 15.28 7.16
C LYS A 269 -7.41 15.49 6.69
N ASP A 270 -6.43 15.11 7.52
CA ASP A 270 -4.99 15.13 7.22
C ASP A 270 -4.46 13.83 6.59
N THR A 271 -5.36 12.96 6.09
CA THR A 271 -5.03 11.83 5.19
C THR A 271 -4.38 12.30 3.90
N TRP A 272 -4.73 13.50 3.47
CA TRP A 272 -4.13 14.20 2.34
C TRP A 272 -2.91 14.99 2.82
N ASP A 273 -1.88 15.11 1.98
CA ASP A 273 -0.79 16.05 2.28
C ASP A 273 -1.26 17.51 2.15
N GLU A 274 -0.53 18.43 2.77
CA GLU A 274 -0.91 19.85 2.90
C GLU A 274 -1.03 20.60 1.56
N ASN A 275 -0.53 20.01 0.46
CA ASN A 275 -0.59 20.61 -0.86
C ASN A 275 -1.91 20.31 -1.58
N PHE A 276 -2.73 19.38 -1.09
CA PHE A 276 -4.08 19.17 -1.63
C PHE A 276 -5.00 20.31 -1.22
N LEU A 277 -5.52 21.00 -2.23
CA LEU A 277 -6.53 22.04 -2.09
C LEU A 277 -7.94 21.45 -2.00
N MET A 278 -8.19 20.36 -2.71
CA MET A 278 -9.51 19.73 -2.77
C MET A 278 -9.39 18.26 -3.19
N ILE A 279 -10.21 17.41 -2.57
CA ILE A 279 -10.45 16.03 -2.98
C ILE A 279 -11.97 15.81 -2.96
N GLN A 280 -12.56 15.56 -4.12
CA GLN A 280 -13.97 15.20 -4.24
C GLN A 280 -14.04 13.73 -4.69
N HIS A 281 -14.48 12.85 -3.79
CA HIS A 281 -14.68 11.42 -4.08
C HIS A 281 -15.94 11.15 -4.90
N PHE A 282 -16.96 12.03 -4.80
CA PHE A 282 -18.28 11.80 -5.41
C PHE A 282 -18.97 10.52 -4.91
N GLU A 283 -18.76 10.21 -3.64
CA GLU A 283 -19.29 9.05 -2.93
C GLU A 283 -20.75 9.22 -2.46
N GLU A 284 -21.25 10.45 -2.48
CA GLU A 284 -22.58 10.82 -2.01
C GLU A 284 -23.67 10.28 -2.95
N THR A 285 -24.84 10.00 -2.38
CA THR A 285 -26.02 9.57 -3.14
C THR A 285 -27.06 10.67 -3.33
N SER A 286 -26.87 11.81 -2.66
CA SER A 286 -27.77 12.98 -2.69
C SER A 286 -27.15 14.15 -1.93
N GLY A 287 -27.49 15.38 -2.29
CA GLY A 287 -27.10 16.58 -1.55
C GLY A 287 -25.79 17.17 -2.08
N ASP A 288 -25.18 18.07 -1.30
CA ASP A 288 -23.92 18.71 -1.68
C ASP A 288 -22.78 17.69 -1.85
N SER A 289 -21.82 18.01 -2.71
CA SER A 289 -20.60 17.24 -2.93
C SER A 289 -19.54 17.63 -1.91
N LEU A 290 -18.97 16.69 -1.16
CA LEU A 290 -18.11 17.03 -0.02
C LEU A 290 -16.62 16.97 -0.36
N ASP A 291 -15.88 17.99 0.06
CA ASP A 291 -14.42 17.99 0.01
C ASP A 291 -13.83 17.20 1.18
N SER A 292 -13.05 16.17 0.87
CA SER A 292 -12.39 15.33 1.88
C SER A 292 -11.21 16.05 2.56
N THR A 293 -10.68 17.14 2.00
CA THR A 293 -9.64 17.93 2.67
C THR A 293 -10.20 18.79 3.81
N SER A 294 -9.30 19.42 4.57
CA SER A 294 -9.65 20.40 5.59
C SER A 294 -10.10 21.76 5.04
N ASN A 295 -9.99 21.99 3.73
CA ASN A 295 -10.34 23.26 3.11
C ASN A 295 -11.85 23.43 2.94
N ASN A 296 -12.61 22.33 2.95
CA ASN A 296 -14.07 22.29 2.82
C ASN A 296 -14.56 23.06 1.58
N ILE A 297 -13.91 22.82 0.44
CA ILE A 297 -14.36 23.32 -0.87
C ILE A 297 -15.50 22.40 -1.35
N ASP A 298 -16.59 22.40 -0.57
CA ASP A 298 -17.79 21.64 -0.87
C ASP A 298 -18.49 22.22 -2.11
N GLY A 299 -19.09 21.34 -2.90
CA GLY A 299 -19.72 21.67 -4.17
C GLY A 299 -21.24 21.68 -4.09
N LYS A 300 -21.87 22.74 -4.60
CA LYS A 300 -23.33 22.78 -4.78
C LYS A 300 -23.72 22.10 -6.08
N ILE A 301 -24.60 21.12 -5.98
CA ILE A 301 -25.13 20.41 -7.15
C ILE A 301 -26.10 21.32 -7.92
N GLN A 302 -26.02 21.29 -9.24
CA GLN A 302 -26.86 22.04 -10.17
C GLN A 302 -27.41 21.12 -11.26
N GLY A 303 -28.57 21.47 -11.81
CA GLY A 303 -29.29 20.59 -12.75
C GLY A 303 -29.99 19.43 -12.03
N ASN A 304 -30.18 18.33 -12.75
CA ASN A 304 -30.69 17.06 -12.21
C ASN A 304 -29.57 16.02 -12.13
N LEU A 305 -28.37 16.46 -11.75
CA LEU A 305 -27.17 15.65 -11.69
C LEU A 305 -27.41 14.39 -10.85
N LYS A 306 -27.11 13.24 -11.46
CA LYS A 306 -27.37 11.95 -10.83
C LYS A 306 -26.16 11.51 -10.00
N GLN A 307 -26.36 11.45 -8.69
CA GLN A 307 -25.35 11.03 -7.72
C GLN A 307 -25.42 9.53 -7.42
N GLY A 308 -24.33 8.97 -6.91
CA GLY A 308 -24.27 7.60 -6.38
C GLY A 308 -24.37 6.47 -7.42
N VAL A 309 -23.97 6.72 -8.67
CA VAL A 309 -23.80 5.65 -9.66
C VAL A 309 -22.49 4.90 -9.43
N GLU A 310 -22.34 3.71 -9.99
CA GLU A 310 -21.07 2.96 -9.93
C GLU A 310 -19.94 3.75 -10.59
N GLY A 311 -18.85 3.96 -9.85
CA GLY A 311 -17.72 4.80 -10.26
C GLY A 311 -16.50 3.99 -10.70
N LYS A 312 -15.39 4.71 -10.91
CA LYS A 312 -14.08 4.11 -11.06
C LYS A 312 -13.54 3.63 -9.73
N ILE A 313 -13.78 4.40 -8.67
CA ILE A 313 -13.48 4.09 -7.28
C ILE A 313 -14.82 4.24 -6.55
N SER A 314 -15.36 3.15 -5.99
CA SER A 314 -16.66 3.17 -5.32
C SER A 314 -17.82 3.73 -6.18
N ARG A 315 -18.06 5.04 -6.14
CA ARG A 315 -19.19 5.73 -6.79
C ARG A 315 -18.72 6.93 -7.61
N ALA A 316 -19.61 7.42 -8.47
CA ALA A 316 -19.37 8.59 -9.30
C ALA A 316 -20.65 9.41 -9.46
N TYR A 317 -20.50 10.57 -10.09
CA TYR A 317 -21.62 11.38 -10.56
C TYR A 317 -21.79 11.23 -12.07
N GLU A 318 -23.04 11.12 -12.52
CA GLU A 318 -23.43 11.01 -13.93
C GLU A 318 -24.06 12.32 -14.41
N PHE A 319 -23.41 12.95 -15.39
CA PHE A 319 -23.79 14.20 -16.03
C PHE A 319 -24.46 13.91 -17.38
N ASP A 320 -25.60 14.55 -17.65
CA ASP A 320 -26.43 14.25 -18.82
C ASP A 320 -26.09 15.06 -20.09
N GLY A 321 -25.18 16.03 -19.99
CA GLY A 321 -24.78 16.92 -21.09
C GLY A 321 -25.70 18.10 -21.37
N ILE A 322 -26.65 18.39 -20.48
CA ILE A 322 -27.67 19.42 -20.65
C ILE A 322 -27.39 20.65 -19.79
N ASP A 323 -27.42 20.49 -18.47
CA ASP A 323 -27.28 21.58 -17.50
C ASP A 323 -26.69 21.16 -16.15
N ASP A 324 -26.23 19.90 -16.04
CA ASP A 324 -25.62 19.35 -14.83
C ASP A 324 -24.21 19.90 -14.60
N PHE A 325 -23.92 20.33 -13.36
CA PHE A 325 -22.57 20.67 -12.88
C PHE A 325 -22.51 20.72 -11.35
N VAL A 326 -21.29 20.73 -10.80
CA VAL A 326 -21.00 20.99 -9.39
C VAL A 326 -20.32 22.36 -9.29
N ALA A 327 -20.93 23.30 -8.58
CA ALA A 327 -20.40 24.63 -8.34
C ALA A 327 -19.54 24.66 -7.06
N LEU A 328 -18.23 24.91 -7.18
CA LEU A 328 -17.24 24.81 -6.09
C LEU A 328 -17.10 26.09 -5.24
N GLU A 329 -18.18 26.87 -5.13
CA GLU A 329 -18.21 28.23 -4.57
C GLU A 329 -17.06 29.14 -5.09
N ASN A 330 -17.08 30.41 -4.72
CA ASN A 330 -16.00 31.32 -5.09
C ASN A 330 -14.82 31.16 -4.11
N SER A 331 -14.09 30.05 -4.21
CA SER A 331 -12.91 29.79 -3.38
C SER A 331 -11.66 30.45 -3.94
N VAL A 332 -11.04 31.34 -3.16
CA VAL A 332 -9.76 31.97 -3.51
C VAL A 332 -8.64 30.93 -3.61
N LEU A 333 -8.74 29.80 -2.89
CA LEU A 333 -7.73 28.73 -2.86
C LEU A 333 -7.49 28.09 -4.23
N LEU A 334 -8.47 28.12 -5.14
CA LEU A 334 -8.34 27.57 -6.48
C LEU A 334 -7.76 28.57 -7.49
N SER A 335 -7.51 29.82 -7.05
CA SER A 335 -6.98 30.93 -7.85
C SER A 335 -5.70 31.49 -7.23
N ASP A 336 -5.02 32.35 -7.99
CA ASP A 336 -3.77 33.00 -7.58
C ASP A 336 -2.64 31.99 -7.26
N LEU A 337 -2.60 30.92 -8.06
CA LEU A 337 -1.69 29.79 -7.89
C LEU A 337 -0.41 29.96 -8.72
N ASN A 338 0.74 29.71 -8.11
CA ASN A 338 2.02 29.63 -8.83
C ASN A 338 2.15 28.30 -9.60
N ASN A 339 1.60 27.23 -9.02
CA ASN A 339 1.60 25.88 -9.57
C ASN A 339 0.24 25.24 -9.30
N ILE A 340 -0.14 24.28 -10.14
CA ILE A 340 -1.32 23.47 -9.91
C ILE A 340 -1.11 22.07 -10.51
N THR A 341 -1.65 21.06 -9.84
CA THR A 341 -1.89 19.74 -10.42
C THR A 341 -3.36 19.40 -10.25
N ILE A 342 -4.05 19.03 -11.32
CA ILE A 342 -5.43 18.54 -11.27
C ILE A 342 -5.44 17.10 -11.80
N GLY A 343 -5.93 16.16 -10.99
CA GLY A 343 -6.18 14.76 -11.37
C GLY A 343 -7.68 14.50 -11.42
N ILE A 344 -8.18 13.78 -12.42
CA ILE A 344 -9.61 13.48 -12.53
C ILE A 344 -9.86 12.21 -13.36
N TRP A 345 -10.79 11.35 -12.91
CA TRP A 345 -11.32 10.27 -13.74
C TRP A 345 -12.56 10.73 -14.49
N VAL A 346 -12.62 10.41 -15.79
CA VAL A 346 -13.79 10.68 -16.64
C VAL A 346 -14.14 9.46 -17.48
N LEU A 347 -15.44 9.21 -17.65
CA LEU A 347 -15.99 8.25 -18.60
C LEU A 347 -16.97 8.99 -19.51
N PRO A 348 -16.55 9.41 -20.72
CA PRO A 348 -17.41 10.17 -21.61
C PRO A 348 -18.43 9.26 -22.30
N LYS A 349 -19.73 9.62 -22.25
CA LYS A 349 -20.82 8.93 -22.97
C LYS A 349 -21.13 9.57 -24.33
N GLN A 350 -20.71 10.81 -24.52
CA GLN A 350 -20.76 11.54 -25.78
C GLN A 350 -19.48 12.35 -25.95
N VAL A 351 -18.84 12.22 -27.11
CA VAL A 351 -17.50 12.79 -27.37
C VAL A 351 -17.48 13.92 -28.41
N GLN A 352 -18.56 14.14 -29.17
CA GLN A 352 -18.58 15.04 -30.35
C GLN A 352 -19.11 16.47 -30.11
N GLU A 353 -18.89 17.04 -28.92
CA GLU A 353 -19.22 18.44 -28.59
C GLU A 353 -18.13 19.02 -27.70
N ASP A 354 -18.01 20.35 -27.63
CA ASP A 354 -17.11 20.97 -26.65
C ASP A 354 -17.77 20.82 -25.27
N ARG A 355 -17.11 20.09 -24.37
CA ARG A 355 -17.69 19.64 -23.10
C ARG A 355 -16.75 19.95 -21.96
N GLY A 356 -17.25 20.60 -20.93
CA GLY A 356 -16.45 21.07 -19.80
C GLY A 356 -16.28 19.97 -18.78
N ILE A 357 -15.05 19.65 -18.42
CA ILE A 357 -14.77 18.65 -17.38
C ILE A 357 -14.61 19.36 -16.04
N ILE A 358 -13.70 20.32 -15.98
CA ILE A 358 -13.50 21.14 -14.79
C ILE A 358 -12.83 22.46 -15.19
N GLY A 359 -13.24 23.56 -14.58
CA GLY A 359 -12.61 24.85 -14.81
C GLY A 359 -13.40 26.00 -14.21
N TRP A 360 -12.82 27.19 -14.28
CA TRP A 360 -13.55 28.41 -13.96
C TRP A 360 -14.63 28.68 -15.02
N GLU A 361 -15.76 29.21 -14.58
CA GLU A 361 -16.82 29.63 -15.50
C GLU A 361 -16.29 30.65 -16.52
N GLY A 362 -16.50 30.35 -17.81
CA GLY A 362 -16.20 31.25 -18.93
C GLY A 362 -14.78 31.14 -19.51
N ASP A 363 -14.68 31.36 -20.82
CA ASP A 363 -13.45 31.14 -21.60
C ASP A 363 -12.37 32.22 -21.43
N GLN A 364 -12.78 33.48 -21.29
CA GLN A 364 -11.89 34.65 -21.32
C GLN A 364 -11.43 35.11 -19.91
N TYR A 365 -11.97 34.47 -18.88
CA TYR A 365 -11.83 34.87 -17.48
C TYR A 365 -11.28 33.74 -16.59
N SER A 366 -11.13 32.53 -17.13
CA SER A 366 -10.66 31.36 -16.41
C SER A 366 -9.17 31.41 -16.07
N ALA A 367 -8.81 31.03 -14.83
CA ALA A 367 -7.41 30.86 -14.47
C ALA A 367 -6.82 29.61 -15.14
N TRP A 368 -7.60 28.52 -15.13
CA TRP A 368 -7.30 27.22 -15.73
C TRP A 368 -8.61 26.51 -16.14
N GLN A 369 -8.52 25.58 -17.08
CA GLN A 369 -9.68 24.82 -17.59
C GLN A 369 -9.25 23.50 -18.24
N ILE A 370 -10.09 22.48 -18.10
CA ILE A 370 -9.98 21.17 -18.77
C ILE A 370 -11.30 20.90 -19.50
N ILE A 371 -11.23 20.68 -20.82
CA ILE A 371 -12.38 20.34 -21.65
C ILE A 371 -12.09 19.16 -22.57
N ILE A 372 -13.15 18.55 -23.10
CA ILE A 372 -13.12 17.70 -24.30
C ILE A 372 -13.50 18.55 -25.49
N ARG A 373 -12.74 18.42 -26.58
CA ARG A 373 -13.02 19.15 -27.81
C ARG A 373 -13.98 18.44 -28.74
N LYS A 374 -14.84 19.22 -29.37
CA LYS A 374 -15.83 18.78 -30.37
C LYS A 374 -15.26 18.02 -31.57
N HIS A 375 -14.10 18.46 -32.08
CA HIS A 375 -13.65 18.08 -33.42
C HIS A 375 -12.84 16.78 -33.45
N ASP A 376 -12.11 16.51 -32.38
CA ASP A 376 -11.11 15.45 -32.29
C ASP A 376 -11.22 14.65 -31.00
N ASN A 377 -12.18 14.95 -30.12
CA ASN A 377 -12.41 14.27 -28.84
C ASN A 377 -11.17 14.22 -27.94
N VAL A 378 -10.17 15.07 -28.17
CA VAL A 378 -8.97 15.13 -27.36
C VAL A 378 -9.17 16.08 -26.19
N PHE A 379 -8.40 15.85 -25.14
CA PHE A 379 -8.31 16.80 -24.03
C PHE A 379 -7.63 18.08 -24.46
N ARG A 380 -8.25 19.19 -24.07
CA ARG A 380 -7.63 20.50 -24.06
C ARG A 380 -7.52 20.97 -22.63
N THR A 381 -6.30 21.30 -22.23
CA THR A 381 -6.05 22.08 -21.03
C THR A 381 -5.68 23.49 -21.42
N SER A 382 -6.11 24.47 -20.63
CA SER A 382 -5.77 25.86 -20.88
C SER A 382 -5.61 26.67 -19.60
N ILE A 383 -4.89 27.78 -19.72
CA ILE A 383 -4.68 28.76 -18.66
C ILE A 383 -4.84 30.19 -19.19
N SER A 384 -4.99 31.13 -18.26
CA SER A 384 -5.00 32.59 -18.53
C SER A 384 -6.05 32.99 -19.58
N GLY A 385 -7.30 32.60 -19.37
CA GLY A 385 -8.42 32.90 -20.26
C GLY A 385 -8.20 32.35 -21.66
N ASN A 386 -7.83 31.06 -21.76
CA ASN A 386 -7.52 30.37 -23.02
C ASN A 386 -6.33 30.92 -23.83
N SER A 387 -5.52 31.84 -23.30
CA SER A 387 -4.34 32.37 -24.00
C SER A 387 -3.31 31.29 -24.29
N TYR A 388 -3.17 30.32 -23.39
CA TYR A 388 -2.29 29.18 -23.58
C TYR A 388 -3.10 27.90 -23.51
N GLN A 389 -3.12 27.17 -24.62
CA GLN A 389 -3.79 25.88 -24.74
C GLN A 389 -2.78 24.78 -25.04
N LEU A 390 -3.02 23.60 -24.49
CA LEU A 390 -2.30 22.36 -24.78
C LEU A 390 -3.33 21.27 -25.07
N TYR A 391 -3.01 20.44 -26.06
CA TYR A 391 -3.85 19.32 -26.47
C TYR A 391 -3.09 18.02 -26.29
N LEU A 392 -3.80 16.99 -25.86
CA LEU A 392 -3.33 15.62 -26.03
C LEU A 392 -3.55 15.14 -27.46
N LYS A 393 -2.82 14.09 -27.85
CA LYS A 393 -2.87 13.52 -29.20
C LYS A 393 -3.90 12.42 -29.31
N THR A 394 -4.10 11.67 -28.23
CA THR A 394 -5.03 10.53 -28.22
C THR A 394 -6.46 11.01 -28.00
N PRO A 395 -7.41 10.67 -28.90
CA PRO A 395 -8.82 10.96 -28.71
C PRO A 395 -9.39 10.07 -27.61
N LEU A 396 -10.37 10.59 -26.89
CA LEU A 396 -11.10 9.81 -25.89
C LEU A 396 -11.97 8.73 -26.51
N GLN A 397 -11.96 7.58 -25.84
CA GLN A 397 -12.87 6.50 -26.16
C GLN A 397 -14.17 6.69 -25.38
N LYS A 398 -15.27 6.55 -26.10
CA LYS A 398 -16.60 6.58 -25.50
C LYS A 398 -16.77 5.33 -24.62
N ASP A 399 -17.43 5.51 -23.48
CA ASP A 399 -17.77 4.46 -22.51
C ASP A 399 -16.54 3.78 -21.86
N GLU A 400 -15.38 4.45 -21.87
CA GLU A 400 -14.16 4.00 -21.20
C GLU A 400 -13.70 5.03 -20.14
N TRP A 401 -13.21 4.53 -18.99
CA TRP A 401 -12.61 5.37 -17.96
C TRP A 401 -11.20 5.81 -18.38
N HIS A 402 -10.95 7.11 -18.28
CA HIS A 402 -9.66 7.73 -18.51
C HIS A 402 -9.27 8.62 -17.34
N TYR A 403 -7.99 8.56 -16.94
CA TYR A 403 -7.43 9.44 -15.91
C TYR A 403 -6.65 10.56 -16.53
N LEU A 404 -7.01 11.78 -16.18
CA LEU A 404 -6.41 12.99 -16.71
C LEU A 404 -5.61 13.66 -15.66
N THR A 405 -4.45 14.14 -16.05
CA THR A 405 -3.67 15.01 -15.19
C THR A 405 -3.26 16.26 -15.92
N PHE A 406 -3.62 17.40 -15.35
CA PHE A 406 -3.19 18.72 -15.78
C PHE A 406 -2.17 19.25 -14.78
N VAL A 407 -1.02 19.72 -15.26
CA VAL A 407 0.01 20.33 -14.41
C VAL A 407 0.43 21.67 -15.01
N TYR A 408 0.50 22.68 -14.16
CA TYR A 408 1.24 23.91 -14.43
C TYR A 408 2.29 24.09 -13.33
N ASN A 409 3.53 24.32 -13.74
CA ASN A 409 4.67 24.43 -12.82
C ASN A 409 5.32 25.83 -12.81
N GLY A 410 4.58 26.85 -13.24
CA GLY A 410 5.07 28.22 -13.33
C GLY A 410 5.74 28.57 -14.66
N GLU A 411 6.06 27.59 -15.52
CA GLU A 411 6.74 27.84 -16.81
C GLU A 411 6.35 26.85 -17.92
N HIS A 412 5.78 25.70 -17.57
CA HIS A 412 5.28 24.70 -18.49
C HIS A 412 3.83 24.34 -18.18
N LEU A 413 3.06 24.18 -19.25
CA LEU A 413 1.79 23.47 -19.26
C LEU A 413 2.06 22.01 -19.60
N ILE A 414 1.59 21.07 -18.78
CA ILE A 414 1.80 19.64 -18.98
C ILE A 414 0.46 18.93 -18.83
N SER A 415 0.19 17.98 -19.72
CA SER A 415 -0.98 17.12 -19.62
C SER A 415 -0.58 15.66 -19.76
N TYR A 416 -1.22 14.82 -18.94
CA TYR A 416 -1.07 13.38 -19.00
C TYR A 416 -2.42 12.69 -19.20
N LEU A 417 -2.40 11.58 -19.96
CA LEU A 417 -3.52 10.64 -20.08
C LEU A 417 -3.06 9.28 -19.60
N ASP A 418 -3.85 8.71 -18.68
CA ASP A 418 -3.65 7.39 -18.08
C ASP A 418 -2.23 7.20 -17.53
N GLY A 419 -1.67 8.28 -16.96
CA GLY A 419 -0.32 8.37 -16.41
C GLY A 419 0.84 8.18 -17.41
N LYS A 420 0.56 7.97 -18.70
CA LYS A 420 1.55 7.54 -19.71
C LYS A 420 1.82 8.60 -20.76
N GLU A 421 0.78 8.97 -21.53
CA GLU A 421 0.95 9.99 -22.57
C GLU A 421 1.29 11.31 -21.91
N LYS A 422 2.22 12.06 -22.49
CA LYS A 422 2.61 13.39 -22.02
C LYS A 422 2.61 14.35 -23.20
N SER A 423 1.94 15.48 -23.02
CA SER A 423 2.18 16.67 -23.84
C SER A 423 2.70 17.80 -22.95
N ILE A 424 3.55 18.66 -23.50
CA ILE A 424 4.17 19.78 -22.79
C ILE A 424 4.24 21.00 -23.69
N LYS A 425 4.04 22.19 -23.10
CA LYS A 425 4.15 23.48 -23.79
C LYS A 425 4.80 24.51 -22.87
N ASP A 426 5.75 25.26 -23.41
CA ASP A 426 6.33 26.41 -22.72
C ASP A 426 5.32 27.56 -22.67
N VAL A 427 5.22 28.21 -21.51
CA VAL A 427 4.36 29.37 -21.29
C VAL A 427 5.12 30.42 -20.49
N PRO A 428 4.75 31.72 -20.59
CA PRO A 428 5.40 32.74 -19.78
C PRO A 428 5.23 32.50 -18.30
N LYS A 429 6.25 32.87 -17.52
CA LYS A 429 6.20 32.78 -16.07
C LYS A 429 5.12 33.69 -15.51
N GLY A 430 4.29 33.15 -14.61
CA GLY A 430 3.22 33.94 -14.02
C GLY A 430 2.37 33.16 -13.03
N ILE A 431 1.48 33.92 -12.38
CA ILE A 431 0.49 33.40 -11.44
C ILE A 431 -0.80 33.11 -12.21
N LEU A 432 -1.46 32.00 -11.90
CA LEU A 432 -2.79 31.68 -12.40
C LEU A 432 -3.84 32.49 -11.66
N THR A 433 -4.02 33.74 -12.07
CA THR A 433 -5.05 34.62 -11.53
C THR A 433 -6.36 34.44 -12.27
N LYS A 434 -7.49 34.47 -11.56
CA LYS A 434 -8.80 34.60 -12.19
C LYS A 434 -9.18 36.06 -12.41
N ARG A 435 -10.17 36.33 -13.26
CA ARG A 435 -10.82 37.65 -13.34
C ARG A 435 -12.09 37.67 -12.48
N LYS A 436 -12.53 38.87 -12.03
CA LYS A 436 -13.57 39.04 -11.00
C LYS A 436 -14.90 38.37 -11.37
N GLY A 437 -15.55 37.72 -10.39
CA GLY A 437 -16.97 37.31 -10.43
C GLY A 437 -17.23 35.81 -10.54
N GLU A 438 -16.27 35.03 -11.01
CA GLU A 438 -16.47 33.63 -11.38
C GLU A 438 -16.10 32.64 -10.25
N PHE A 439 -16.75 31.46 -10.27
CA PHE A 439 -16.44 30.27 -9.45
C PHE A 439 -15.94 29.12 -10.35
N ALA A 440 -15.36 28.09 -9.74
CA ALA A 440 -14.95 26.88 -10.44
C ALA A 440 -16.10 25.87 -10.51
N GLU A 441 -16.18 25.14 -11.60
CA GLU A 441 -17.26 24.19 -11.92
C GLU A 441 -16.66 22.84 -12.29
N ILE A 442 -17.28 21.76 -11.84
CA ILE A 442 -17.03 20.40 -12.32
C ILE A 442 -18.21 19.98 -13.19
N GLY A 443 -17.93 19.44 -14.38
CA GLY A 443 -18.93 19.02 -15.34
C GLY A 443 -19.47 20.12 -16.24
N ARG A 444 -18.91 21.33 -16.20
CA ARG A 444 -19.25 22.43 -17.12
C ARG A 444 -18.06 23.38 -17.27
N TYR A 445 -18.01 24.12 -18.37
CA TYR A 445 -17.01 25.17 -18.56
C TYR A 445 -17.58 26.55 -18.90
N LYS A 446 -18.86 26.63 -19.31
CA LYS A 446 -19.50 27.87 -19.73
C LYS A 446 -21.03 27.76 -19.66
N GLY A 447 -21.65 28.70 -18.95
CA GLY A 447 -23.11 28.77 -18.74
C GLY A 447 -23.93 29.46 -19.85
N GLU A 448 -23.32 29.83 -20.98
CA GLU A 448 -24.05 30.51 -22.06
C GLU A 448 -25.10 29.58 -22.69
N SER A 449 -26.37 29.98 -22.57
CA SER A 449 -27.46 29.50 -23.42
C SER A 449 -27.71 30.53 -24.51
N TRP A 450 -27.54 30.17 -25.78
CA TRP A 450 -28.02 31.02 -26.88
C TRP A 450 -29.22 30.39 -27.57
N ILE A 451 -30.11 31.25 -28.07
CA ILE A 451 -31.24 30.86 -28.90
C ILE A 451 -30.84 31.18 -30.34
N SER A 452 -30.82 30.19 -31.22
CA SER A 452 -30.62 30.43 -32.65
C SER A 452 -31.75 31.26 -33.25
N SER A 453 -31.50 31.79 -34.45
CA SER A 453 -32.52 32.46 -35.26
C SER A 453 -33.73 31.58 -35.60
N SER A 454 -33.63 30.25 -35.46
CA SER A 454 -34.74 29.28 -35.61
C SER A 454 -35.47 28.97 -34.31
N GLY A 455 -35.13 29.64 -33.19
CA GLY A 455 -35.74 29.40 -31.88
C GLY A 455 -35.19 28.19 -31.13
N GLN A 456 -34.17 27.51 -31.66
CA GLN A 456 -33.54 26.37 -31.00
C GLN A 456 -32.57 26.88 -29.92
N VAL A 457 -32.81 26.49 -28.67
CA VAL A 457 -31.91 26.71 -27.54
C VAL A 457 -30.72 25.77 -27.68
N TYR A 458 -29.51 26.31 -27.76
CA TYR A 458 -28.29 25.51 -27.67
C TYR A 458 -27.89 25.42 -26.21
N LYS A 459 -27.66 24.17 -25.81
CA LYS A 459 -27.45 23.76 -24.43
C LYS A 459 -26.04 24.11 -23.97
N THR A 460 -25.93 24.20 -22.66
CA THR A 460 -24.72 24.52 -21.92
C THR A 460 -23.58 23.58 -22.32
N TYR A 461 -22.34 24.02 -22.15
CA TYR A 461 -21.17 23.19 -22.44
C TYR A 461 -20.91 22.13 -21.33
N SER A 462 -21.99 21.59 -20.75
CA SER A 462 -21.95 20.57 -19.71
C SER A 462 -21.47 19.23 -20.24
N PHE A 463 -20.72 18.51 -19.42
CA PHE A 463 -20.20 17.17 -19.67
C PHE A 463 -21.32 16.15 -19.83
N ASN A 464 -21.11 15.14 -20.67
CA ASN A 464 -21.99 13.99 -20.80
C ASN A 464 -21.19 12.71 -20.53
N GLY A 465 -21.39 12.12 -19.35
CA GLY A 465 -20.59 11.00 -18.88
C GLY A 465 -20.54 10.89 -17.37
N LEU A 466 -19.60 10.10 -16.86
CA LEU A 466 -19.32 10.00 -15.43
C LEU A 466 -18.02 10.73 -15.10
N ILE A 467 -17.99 11.40 -13.96
CA ILE A 467 -16.77 11.95 -13.36
C ILE A 467 -16.61 11.32 -11.98
N ASP A 468 -15.37 11.02 -11.63
CA ASP A 468 -14.98 10.44 -10.35
C ASP A 468 -13.61 11.00 -9.91
N GLN A 469 -13.38 11.03 -8.59
CA GLN A 469 -12.10 11.31 -7.95
C GLN A 469 -11.40 12.56 -8.49
N VAL A 470 -11.95 13.73 -8.17
CA VAL A 470 -11.38 15.02 -8.55
C VAL A 470 -10.38 15.48 -7.50
N GLU A 471 -9.14 15.70 -7.91
CA GLU A 471 -8.03 16.04 -7.04
C GLU A 471 -7.36 17.32 -7.50
N ILE A 472 -7.18 18.31 -6.62
CA ILE A 472 -6.47 19.55 -6.92
C ILE A 472 -5.34 19.74 -5.90
N SER A 473 -4.11 19.90 -6.37
CA SER A 473 -2.93 20.27 -5.57
C SER A 473 -2.37 21.63 -5.99
N ASN A 474 -1.83 22.41 -5.05
CA ASN A 474 -1.16 23.70 -5.29
C ASN A 474 0.33 23.59 -5.66
N ILE A 475 0.83 22.37 -5.88
CA ILE A 475 2.17 22.09 -6.36
C ILE A 475 2.13 21.39 -7.72
N ALA A 476 3.24 21.49 -8.46
CA ALA A 476 3.47 20.67 -9.64
C ALA A 476 3.94 19.27 -9.20
N ARG A 477 3.04 18.28 -9.17
CA ARG A 477 3.37 16.91 -8.84
C ARG A 477 4.27 16.31 -9.93
N SER A 478 5.24 15.51 -9.52
CA SER A 478 6.16 14.86 -10.46
C SER A 478 5.44 13.78 -11.27
N TRP A 479 5.98 13.45 -12.45
CA TRP A 479 5.43 12.36 -13.26
C TRP A 479 5.43 11.02 -12.51
N SER A 480 6.46 10.71 -11.73
CA SER A 480 6.49 9.47 -10.95
C SER A 480 5.37 9.43 -9.91
N TRP A 481 5.08 10.55 -9.23
CA TRP A 481 3.95 10.63 -8.31
C TRP A 481 2.62 10.41 -9.05
N ILE A 482 2.42 11.10 -10.18
CA ILE A 482 1.20 11.02 -10.99
C ILE A 482 0.98 9.59 -11.51
N LYS A 483 2.05 8.93 -11.98
CA LYS A 483 1.97 7.57 -12.49
C LYS A 483 1.67 6.56 -11.37
N THR A 484 2.32 6.67 -10.21
CA THR A 484 1.99 5.83 -9.05
C THR A 484 0.54 6.04 -8.60
N ARG A 485 0.06 7.29 -8.56
CA ARG A 485 -1.33 7.64 -8.24
C ARG A 485 -2.31 6.98 -9.21
N PHE A 486 -2.09 7.12 -10.51
CA PHE A 486 -2.89 6.48 -11.56
C PHE A 486 -2.90 4.95 -11.43
N ASP A 487 -1.73 4.33 -11.34
CA ASP A 487 -1.62 2.87 -11.29
C ASP A 487 -2.34 2.29 -10.06
N ASN A 488 -2.19 2.95 -8.91
CA ASN A 488 -2.83 2.54 -7.66
C ASN A 488 -4.36 2.70 -7.74
N GLN A 489 -4.86 3.80 -8.29
CA GLN A 489 -6.31 3.98 -8.48
C GLN A 489 -6.90 3.02 -9.52
N ASN A 490 -6.14 2.75 -10.59
CA ASN A 490 -6.62 1.91 -11.68
C ASN A 490 -6.68 0.42 -11.32
N ASN A 491 -5.77 -0.06 -10.47
CA ASN A 491 -5.74 -1.45 -10.00
C ASN A 491 -5.17 -1.55 -8.56
N PRO A 492 -5.92 -1.10 -7.54
CA PRO A 492 -5.43 -1.02 -6.17
C PRO A 492 -5.04 -2.38 -5.59
N SER A 493 -5.78 -3.45 -5.93
CA SER A 493 -5.48 -4.82 -5.49
C SER A 493 -4.09 -5.30 -5.92
N SER A 494 -3.55 -4.76 -7.01
CA SER A 494 -2.22 -5.15 -7.50
C SER A 494 -1.07 -4.55 -6.69
N PHE A 495 -1.34 -3.56 -5.85
CA PHE A 495 -0.34 -2.90 -5.00
C PHE A 495 -0.12 -3.63 -3.67
N ILE A 496 -1.10 -4.38 -3.19
CA ILE A 496 -1.14 -4.83 -1.80
C ILE A 496 -1.33 -6.34 -1.74
N ARG A 497 -0.46 -7.01 -1.01
CA ARG A 497 -0.65 -8.38 -0.56
C ARG A 497 -1.12 -8.38 0.88
N VAL A 498 -2.19 -9.11 1.17
CA VAL A 498 -2.75 -9.21 2.52
C VAL A 498 -2.48 -10.59 3.09
N ASN A 499 -1.93 -10.66 4.29
CA ASN A 499 -1.69 -11.90 5.02
C ASN A 499 -2.96 -12.36 5.75
N GLN A 500 -2.90 -13.55 6.35
CA GLN A 500 -3.99 -14.09 7.16
C GLN A 500 -4.29 -13.23 8.40
N GLN A 501 -5.52 -13.32 8.89
CA GLN A 501 -5.93 -12.68 10.14
C GLN A 501 -5.13 -13.20 11.34
N GLU A 502 -4.63 -12.26 12.13
CA GLU A 502 -4.06 -12.46 13.44
C GLU A 502 -5.09 -12.06 14.52
N LEU A 503 -5.15 -12.81 15.61
CA LEU A 503 -5.98 -12.52 16.78
C LEU A 503 -5.06 -12.08 17.93
N TYR A 504 -5.46 -11.03 18.66
CA TYR A 504 -4.76 -10.53 19.84
C TYR A 504 -4.69 -11.54 20.98
#